data_AF-A0A1Z1M968-F1
#
_entry.id   AF-A0A1Z1M968-F1
#
_cell.length_a   1.000
_cell.length_b   1.000
_cell.length_c   1.000
_cell.angle_alpha   90.00
_cell.angle_beta   90.00
_cell.angle_gamma   90.00
#
_symmetry.space_group_name_H-M   'P 1'
#
loop_
_entity.id
_entity.type
_entity.pdbx_description
1 polymer ?
#
loop_
_entity_poly.entity_id
_entity_poly.type
_entity_poly.pdbx_seq_one_letter_code
_entity_poly.pdbx_strand_id
1 'polypeptide(L)'
;MSKNLSANKRVEISLRNRLQNKKYKIAIKKSIKKYLFNLDNNPISDMQMNLSIVYKTIDKAVKKGIWHKNKANRKKSRLAKIIKSKF
;
A
#
# COMPACT_ATOMS: atom_id res chain seq x y z
N MET A 1 30.00 18.83 -6.63
CA MET A 1 28.60 19.22 -6.94
C MET A 1 28.35 19.05 -8.42
N SER A 2 27.15 18.63 -8.83
CA SER A 2 26.80 18.63 -10.26
C SER A 2 26.74 20.08 -10.75
N LYS A 3 27.47 20.37 -11.84
CA LYS A 3 27.55 21.70 -12.47
C LYS A 3 26.25 22.10 -13.19
N ASN A 4 25.32 21.17 -13.39
CA ASN A 4 24.04 21.40 -14.06
C ASN A 4 22.91 21.68 -13.05
N LEU A 5 22.37 22.90 -13.10
CA LEU A 5 21.27 23.38 -12.24
C LEU A 5 20.01 22.48 -12.36
N SER A 6 19.70 22.03 -13.58
CA SER A 6 18.58 21.12 -13.85
C SER A 6 18.74 19.77 -13.15
N ALA A 7 19.96 19.22 -13.13
CA ALA A 7 20.25 17.95 -12.49
C ALA A 7 20.09 18.04 -10.96
N ASN A 8 20.59 19.10 -10.32
CA ASN A 8 20.42 19.32 -8.88
C ASN A 8 18.93 19.40 -8.51
N LYS A 9 18.14 20.16 -9.27
CA LYS A 9 16.67 20.23 -9.09
C LYS A 9 16.00 18.86 -9.23
N ARG A 10 16.42 18.03 -10.18
CA ARG A 10 15.88 16.67 -10.36
C ARG A 10 16.19 15.78 -9.16
N VAL A 11 17.38 15.90 -8.57
CA VAL A 11 17.75 15.17 -7.34
C VAL A 11 16.82 15.53 -6.19
N GLU A 12 16.61 16.83 -5.93
CA GLU A 12 15.72 17.28 -4.85
C GLU A 12 14.27 16.80 -5.02
N ILE A 13 13.73 16.89 -6.25
CA ILE A 13 12.38 16.40 -6.57
C ILE A 13 12.31 14.88 -6.35
N SER A 14 13.34 14.13 -6.76
CA SER A 14 13.40 12.69 -6.57
C SER A 14 13.40 12.29 -5.09
N LEU A 15 14.13 13.03 -4.25
CA LEU A 15 14.20 12.79 -2.80
C LEU A 15 12.85 13.08 -2.14
N ARG A 16 12.22 14.20 -2.49
CA ARG A 16 10.87 14.55 -2.01
C ARG A 16 9.86 13.46 -2.36
N ASN A 17 9.83 13.03 -3.62
CA ASN A 17 8.91 11.99 -4.10
C ASN A 17 9.21 10.64 -3.45
N ARG A 18 10.49 10.29 -3.26
CA ARG A 18 10.91 9.05 -2.58
C ARG A 18 10.38 9.00 -1.15
N LEU A 19 10.47 10.09 -0.40
CA LEU A 19 9.97 10.16 0.98
C LEU A 19 8.45 9.99 1.03
N GLN A 20 7.70 10.68 0.17
CA GLN A 20 6.25 10.55 0.10
C GLN A 20 5.83 9.11 -0.29
N ASN A 21 6.45 8.55 -1.32
CA ASN A 21 6.17 7.19 -1.78
C ASN A 21 6.51 6.15 -0.70
N LYS A 22 7.57 6.36 0.09
CA LYS A 22 7.96 5.49 1.20
C LYS A 22 6.87 5.43 2.26
N LYS A 23 6.27 6.57 2.65
CA LYS A 23 5.19 6.62 3.65
C LYS A 23 4.01 5.72 3.27
N TYR A 24 3.48 5.86 2.04
CA TYR A 24 2.38 5.03 1.55
C TYR A 24 2.74 3.55 1.42
N LYS A 25 3.95 3.23 0.91
CA LYS A 25 4.42 1.85 0.78
C LYS A 25 4.51 1.16 2.15
N ILE A 26 4.99 1.86 3.17
CA ILE A 26 5.06 1.34 4.54
C ILE A 26 3.65 1.19 5.12
N ALA A 27 2.79 2.19 4.95
CA ALA A 27 1.42 2.13 5.44
C ALA A 27 0.65 0.92 4.90
N ILE A 28 0.77 0.63 3.59
CA ILE A 28 0.15 -0.55 2.98
C ILE A 28 0.75 -1.85 3.53
N LYS A 29 2.08 -1.94 3.68
CA LYS A 29 2.70 -3.13 4.28
C LYS A 29 2.20 -3.37 5.71
N LYS A 30 2.10 -2.30 6.50
CA LYS A 30 1.61 -2.34 7.88
C LYS A 30 0.14 -2.76 7.93
N SER A 31 -0.72 -2.20 7.09
CA SER A 31 -2.15 -2.56 7.05
C SER A 31 -2.35 -4.02 6.66
N ILE A 32 -1.62 -4.51 5.65
CA ILE A 32 -1.65 -5.93 5.26
C ILE A 32 -1.17 -6.83 6.40
N LYS A 33 -0.05 -6.48 7.07
CA LYS A 33 0.46 -7.29 8.20
C LYS A 33 -0.55 -7.35 9.35
N LYS A 34 -1.16 -6.22 9.70
CA LYS A 34 -2.21 -6.17 10.75
C LYS A 34 -3.41 -7.04 10.37
N TYR A 35 -3.85 -6.96 9.12
CA TYR A 35 -4.94 -7.77 8.62
C TYR A 35 -4.64 -9.28 8.68
N LEU A 36 -3.44 -9.71 8.28
CA LEU A 36 -3.04 -11.12 8.38
C LEU A 36 -2.95 -11.59 9.83
N PHE A 37 -2.40 -10.77 10.72
CA PHE A 37 -2.35 -11.10 12.15
C PHE A 37 -3.74 -11.25 12.77
N ASN A 38 -4.68 -10.38 12.41
CA ASN A 38 -6.06 -10.45 12.87
C ASN A 38 -6.81 -11.66 12.30
N LEU A 39 -6.43 -12.13 11.11
CA LEU A 39 -7.04 -13.31 10.48
C LEU A 39 -6.87 -14.58 11.32
N ASP A 40 -5.78 -14.67 12.07
CA ASP A 40 -5.47 -15.86 12.88
C ASP A 40 -6.07 -15.80 14.29
N ASN A 41 -6.50 -14.62 14.76
CA ASN A 41 -6.84 -14.40 16.18
C ASN A 41 -8.27 -13.88 16.46
N ASN A 42 -8.97 -13.28 15.48
CA ASN A 42 -10.24 -12.57 15.73
C ASN A 42 -11.47 -13.20 15.05
N PRO A 43 -12.68 -12.93 15.55
CA PRO A 43 -13.94 -13.34 14.94
C PRO A 43 -14.18 -12.68 13.57
N ILE A 44 -15.03 -13.33 12.77
CA ILE A 44 -15.30 -13.06 11.34
C ILE A 44 -15.76 -11.62 11.07
N SER A 45 -16.56 -11.03 11.98
CA SER A 45 -17.12 -9.67 11.84
C SER A 45 -16.04 -8.59 11.70
N ASP A 46 -14.93 -8.73 12.43
CA ASP A 46 -13.81 -7.78 12.37
C ASP A 46 -13.01 -7.91 11.06
N MET A 47 -13.07 -9.06 10.39
CA MET A 47 -12.25 -9.33 9.20
C MET A 47 -12.67 -8.47 8.01
N GLN A 48 -13.98 -8.29 7.80
CA GLN A 48 -14.53 -7.49 6.70
C GLN A 48 -14.19 -6.00 6.88
N MET A 49 -14.27 -5.48 8.11
CA MET A 49 -13.90 -4.11 8.41
C MET A 49 -12.38 -3.88 8.21
N ASN A 50 -11.55 -4.81 8.65
CA ASN A 50 -10.10 -4.76 8.43
C ASN A 50 -9.73 -4.82 6.94
N LEU A 51 -10.41 -5.66 6.15
CA LEU A 51 -10.20 -5.73 4.70
C LEU A 51 -10.56 -4.41 4.01
N SER A 52 -11.68 -3.79 4.40
CA SER A 52 -12.12 -2.48 3.88
C SER A 52 -11.06 -1.39 4.12
N ILE A 53 -10.46 -1.36 5.32
CA ILE A 53 -9.36 -0.44 5.63
C ILE A 53 -8.14 -0.69 4.72
N VAL A 54 -7.76 -1.96 4.53
CA VAL A 54 -6.64 -2.31 3.64
C VAL A 54 -6.93 -1.82 2.21
N TYR A 55 -8.13 -2.07 1.68
CA TYR A 55 -8.51 -1.62 0.34
C TYR A 55 -8.46 -0.11 0.19
N LYS A 56 -9.02 0.62 1.17
CA LYS A 56 -8.95 2.09 1.21
C LYS A 56 -7.51 2.60 1.16
N THR A 57 -6.58 1.96 1.87
CA THR A 57 -5.15 2.36 1.83
C THR A 57 -4.49 2.08 0.48
N ILE A 58 -4.80 0.94 -0.14
CA ILE A 58 -4.29 0.57 -1.47
C ILE A 58 -4.80 1.55 -2.53
N ASP A 59 -6.10 1.85 -2.52
CA ASP A 59 -6.72 2.72 -3.53
C ASP A 59 -6.26 4.15 -3.43
N LYS A 60 -6.06 4.67 -2.21
CA LYS A 60 -5.42 5.97 -2.02
C LYS A 60 -4.02 6.03 -2.64
N ALA A 61 -3.24 4.94 -2.56
CA ALA A 61 -1.92 4.90 -3.17
C ALA A 61 -1.98 4.81 -4.71
N VAL A 62 -3.01 4.17 -5.27
CA VAL A 62 -3.26 4.17 -6.73
C VAL A 62 -3.67 5.57 -7.19
N LYS A 63 -4.60 6.23 -6.50
CA LYS A 63 -5.03 7.60 -6.80
C LYS A 63 -3.87 8.60 -6.78
N LYS A 64 -2.88 8.38 -5.91
CA LYS A 64 -1.66 9.20 -5.81
C LYS A 64 -0.56 8.78 -6.80
N GLY A 65 -0.80 7.82 -7.68
CA GLY A 65 0.17 7.36 -8.69
C GLY A 65 1.35 6.56 -8.14
N ILE A 66 1.28 6.10 -6.88
CA ILE A 66 2.39 5.44 -6.19
C ILE A 66 2.46 3.96 -6.58
N TRP A 67 1.28 3.35 -6.76
CA TRP A 67 1.12 2.00 -7.29
C TRP A 67 0.31 2.03 -8.58
N HIS A 68 0.70 1.20 -9.54
CA HIS A 68 -0.11 0.93 -10.71
C HIS A 68 -1.38 0.13 -10.35
N LYS A 69 -2.48 0.36 -11.09
CA LYS A 69 -3.76 -0.33 -10.92
C LYS A 69 -3.62 -1.85 -10.88
N ASN A 70 -2.81 -2.44 -11.76
CA ASN A 70 -2.62 -3.89 -11.82
C ASN A 70 -1.95 -4.44 -10.54
N LYS A 71 -1.00 -3.70 -9.97
CA LYS A 71 -0.35 -4.09 -8.72
C LYS A 71 -1.32 -4.08 -7.55
N ALA A 72 -2.18 -3.07 -7.49
CA ALA A 72 -3.24 -2.97 -6.50
C ALA A 72 -4.26 -4.11 -6.66
N ASN A 73 -4.77 -4.34 -7.87
CA ASN A 73 -5.76 -5.38 -8.17
C ASN A 73 -5.24 -6.77 -7.80
N ARG A 74 -4.00 -7.10 -8.18
CA ARG A 74 -3.35 -8.37 -7.81
C ARG A 74 -3.26 -8.55 -6.28
N LYS A 75 -2.96 -7.47 -5.55
CA LYS A 75 -2.88 -7.54 -4.07
C LYS A 75 -4.26 -7.69 -3.44
N LYS A 76 -5.27 -6.95 -3.92
CA LYS A 76 -6.67 -7.10 -3.45
C LYS A 76 -7.20 -8.51 -3.69
N SER A 77 -7.05 -9.01 -4.92
CA SER A 77 -7.48 -10.36 -5.30
C SER A 77 -6.85 -11.43 -4.40
N ARG A 78 -5.55 -11.34 -4.11
CA ARG A 78 -4.88 -12.28 -3.22
C ARG A 78 -5.41 -12.21 -1.79
N LEU A 79 -5.67 -11.02 -1.25
CA LEU A 79 -6.22 -10.86 0.10
C LEU A 79 -7.64 -11.42 0.20
N ALA A 80 -8.50 -11.14 -0.79
CA ALA A 80 -9.83 -11.71 -0.86
C ALA A 80 -9.81 -13.24 -0.93
N LYS A 81 -8.89 -13.82 -1.73
CA LYS A 81 -8.73 -15.27 -1.85
C LYS A 81 -8.30 -15.92 -0.53
N ILE A 82 -7.47 -15.25 0.27
CA ILE A 82 -7.05 -15.74 1.59
C ILE A 82 -8.25 -15.88 2.53
N ILE A 83 -9.15 -14.89 2.58
CA ILE A 83 -10.40 -14.99 3.35
C ILE A 83 -11.22 -16.18 2.85
N LYS A 84 -11.50 -16.22 1.54
CA LYS A 84 -12.35 -17.25 0.92
C LYS A 84 -11.77 -18.66 1.05
N SER A 85 -10.48 -18.83 1.30
CA SER A 85 -9.86 -20.15 1.50
C SER A 85 -9.86 -20.59 2.95
N LYS A 86 -10.01 -19.66 3.90
CA LYS A 86 -10.05 -19.94 5.34
C LYS A 86 -11.46 -20.36 5.79
N PHE A 87 -12.47 -19.94 5.05
CA PHE A 87 -13.88 -20.32 5.18
C PHE A 87 -14.27 -21.24 4.03
#